data_AF-L7JTW5-F1
#
_entry.id   AF-L7JTW5-F1
#
_cell.length_a   1.000
_cell.length_b   1.000
_cell.length_c   1.000
_cell.angle_alpha   90.00
_cell.angle_beta   90.00
_cell.angle_gamma   90.00
#
_symmetry.space_group_name_H-M   'P 1'
#
loop_
_entity.id
_entity.type
_entity.pdbx_description
1 polymer ?
#
loop_
_entity_poly.entity_id
_entity_poly.type
_entity_poly.pdbx_seq_one_letter_code
_entity_poly.pdbx_strand_id
1 'polypeptide(L)' 'MGIRVDAKSLKEQLEKSSCSTITEYHKNILEDKCVYSIGGGIGQSRVMLFLLEKENIWEVQADTEFNNKKSQ' A
#
# COMPACT_ATOMS: atom_id res chain seq x y z
N MET A 1 -6.97 5.04 -4.19
CA MET A 1 -6.05 5.99 -4.86
C MET A 1 -6.11 7.33 -4.14
N GLY A 2 -5.08 8.15 -4.20
CA GLY A 2 -5.02 9.46 -3.54
C GLY A 2 -3.84 10.31 -3.99
N ILE A 3 -3.96 11.62 -3.77
CA ILE A 3 -2.89 12.60 -4.00
C ILE A 3 -1.74 12.31 -3.02
N ARG A 4 -0.49 12.33 -3.49
CA ARG A 4 0.67 12.09 -2.64
C ARG A 4 0.96 13.31 -1.76
N VAL A 5 1.59 13.04 -0.62
CA VAL A 5 1.92 14.07 0.39
C VAL A 5 2.87 15.11 -0.18
N ASP A 6 2.64 16.37 0.19
CA ASP A 6 3.56 17.48 -0.04
C ASP A 6 4.48 17.69 1.18
N ALA A 7 5.43 18.61 1.07
CA ALA A 7 6.40 18.86 2.13
C ALA A 7 5.76 19.25 3.47
N LYS A 8 4.66 20.00 3.44
CA LYS A 8 3.90 20.40 4.64
C LYS A 8 3.20 19.21 5.27
N SER A 9 2.41 18.47 4.49
CA SER A 9 1.65 17.33 4.99
C SER A 9 2.57 16.21 5.49
N LEU A 10 3.73 16.04 4.86
CA LEU A 10 4.73 15.07 5.31
C LEU A 10 5.25 15.40 6.72
N LYS A 11 5.58 16.67 7.00
CA LYS A 11 6.01 17.10 8.36
C LYS A 11 4.92 16.84 9.39
N GLU A 12 3.69 17.26 9.10
CA GLU A 12 2.55 17.04 10.00
C GLU A 12 2.28 15.55 10.27
N GLN A 13 2.46 14.68 9.26
CA GLN A 13 2.26 13.24 9.42
C GLN A 13 3.39 12.55 10.20
N LEU A 14 4.64 13.01 10.04
CA LEU A 14 5.77 12.49 10.84
C LEU A 14 5.59 12.82 12.33
N GLU A 15 5.14 14.03 12.65
CA GLU A 15 4.80 14.42 14.02
C GLU A 15 3.66 13.55 14.59
N LYS A 16 2.57 13.36 13.83
CA LYS A 16 1.42 12.55 14.25
C LYS A 16 1.76 11.06 14.42
N SER A 17 2.63 10.53 13.57
CA SER A 17 3.03 9.11 13.63
C SER A 17 4.10 8.81 14.68
N SER A 18 4.59 9.84 15.39
CA SER A 18 5.72 9.71 16.33
C SER A 18 6.93 9.00 15.71
N CYS A 19 7.10 9.15 14.39
CA CYS A 19 8.17 8.53 13.62
C CYS A 19 9.15 9.62 13.18
N SER A 20 10.36 9.60 13.71
CA SER A 20 11.42 10.56 13.40
C SER A 20 12.36 10.09 12.29
N THR A 21 12.10 8.92 11.70
CA THR A 21 12.97 8.34 10.67
C THR A 21 12.80 9.07 9.34
N ILE A 22 13.76 9.93 9.03
CA ILE A 22 13.85 10.60 7.72
C ILE A 22 14.74 9.76 6.81
N THR A 23 14.19 9.36 5.67
CA THR A 23 14.92 8.67 4.60
C THR A 23 15.25 9.65 3.48
N GLU A 24 16.10 9.24 2.55
CA GLU A 24 16.47 10.09 1.39
C GLU A 24 15.25 10.46 0.54
N TYR A 25 14.26 9.57 0.44
CA TYR A 25 12.99 9.87 -0.24
C TYR A 25 12.23 11.03 0.43
N HIS A 26 12.19 11.04 1.76
CA HIS A 26 11.55 12.12 2.51
C HIS A 26 12.27 13.46 2.31
N LYS A 27 13.61 13.48 2.28
CA LYS A 27 14.36 14.70 1.97
C LYS A 27 14.04 15.24 0.59
N ASN A 28 13.97 14.36 -0.42
CA ASN A 28 13.63 14.77 -1.79
C ASN A 28 12.23 15.39 -1.90
N ILE A 29 11.27 14.95 -1.07
CA ILE A 29 9.95 15.60 -0.99
C ILE A 29 10.04 16.97 -0.30
N LEU A 30 10.81 17.07 0.79
CA LEU A 30 10.98 18.32 1.54
C LEU A 30 11.74 19.40 0.76
N GLU A 31 12.60 19.00 -0.17
CA GLU A 31 13.38 19.87 -1.06
C GLU A 31 12.67 20.12 -2.40
N ASP A 32 11.40 19.73 -2.54
CA ASP A 32 10.59 19.86 -3.77
C ASP A 32 11.25 19.27 -5.03
N LYS A 33 12.10 18.24 -4.86
CA LYS A 33 12.73 17.50 -5.98
C LYS A 33 11.81 16.46 -6.61
N CYS A 34 10.77 16.04 -5.89
CA CYS A 34 9.78 15.10 -6.39
C CYS A 34 8.61 15.82 -7.09
N VAL A 35 8.18 15.28 -8.22
CA VAL A 35 7.00 15.80 -8.94
C VAL A 35 5.71 15.44 -8.18
N TYR A 36 4.77 16.38 -8.11
CA TYR A 36 3.45 16.12 -7.55
C TYR A 36 2.74 15.02 -8.32
N SER A 37 2.18 14.05 -7.60
CA SER A 37 1.60 12.86 -8.19
C SER A 37 0.33 12.41 -7.47
N ILE A 38 -0.48 11.65 -8.19
CA ILE A 38 -1.62 10.91 -7.67
C ILE A 38 -1.37 9.42 -7.94
N GLY A 39 -1.71 8.55 -7.00
CA GLY A 39 -1.52 7.12 -7.21
C GLY A 39 -2.31 6.25 -6.25
N GLY A 40 -2.18 4.94 -6.42
CA GLY A 40 -2.76 3.96 -5.52
C GLY A 40 -2.56 2.54 -6.03
N GLY A 41 -2.90 1.57 -5.21
CA GLY A 41 -2.89 0.16 -5.58
C GLY A 41 -4.30 -0.34 -5.87
N ILE A 42 -4.41 -1.28 -6.80
CA ILE A 42 -5.62 -2.10 -7.01
C ILE A 42 -5.26 -3.51 -6.54
N GLY A 43 -6.00 -4.04 -5.56
CA GLY A 43 -5.74 -5.37 -5.01
C GLY A 43 -6.17 -6.46 -5.99
N GLN A 44 -5.20 -7.06 -6.70
CA GLN A 44 -5.46 -8.05 -7.75
C GLN A 44 -6.34 -9.22 -7.24
N SER A 45 -5.96 -9.87 -6.13
CA SER A 45 -6.74 -10.98 -5.55
C SER A 45 -8.14 -10.54 -5.10
N ARG A 46 -8.30 -9.30 -4.62
CA ARG A 46 -9.63 -8.79 -4.20
C ARG A 46 -10.54 -8.51 -5.38
N VAL A 47 -10.00 -8.00 -6.48
CA VAL A 47 -10.75 -7.87 -7.73
C VAL A 47 -11.17 -9.24 -8.24
N MET A 48 -10.26 -10.22 -8.22
CA MET A 48 -10.59 -11.60 -8.63
C MET A 48 -11.61 -12.28 -7.72
N LEU A 49 -11.51 -12.09 -6.40
CA LEU A 49 -12.50 -12.58 -5.44
C LEU A 49 -13.91 -12.10 -5.81
N PHE A 50 -14.06 -10.80 -6.08
CA PHE A 50 -15.34 -10.20 -6.46
C PHE A 50 -15.83 -10.67 -7.83
N LEU A 51 -14.96 -10.67 -8.85
CA LEU A 51 -15.34 -11.06 -10.22
C LEU A 51 -15.70 -12.54 -10.36
N LEU A 52 -15.10 -13.41 -9.53
CA LEU A 52 -15.32 -14.85 -9.55
C LEU A 52 -16.30 -15.32 -8.45
N GLU A 53 -16.89 -14.38 -7.71
CA GLU A 53 -17.83 -14.62 -6.60
C GLU A 53 -17.31 -15.68 -5.60
N LYS A 54 -16.01 -15.63 -5.30
CA LYS A 54 -15.40 -16.52 -4.32
C LYS A 54 -15.66 -16.02 -2.91
N GLU A 55 -15.86 -16.94 -1.97
CA GLU A 55 -16.09 -16.59 -0.57
C GLU A 55 -14.78 -16.21 0.13
N ASN A 56 -13.68 -16.87 -0.22
CA ASN A 56 -12.39 -16.68 0.45
C ASN A 56 -11.29 -16.26 -0.52
N ILE A 57 -10.47 -15.28 -0.11
CA ILE A 57 -9.37 -14.73 -0.93
C ILE A 57 -8.29 -15.77 -1.27
N TRP A 58 -8.18 -16.81 -0.44
CA TRP A 58 -7.27 -17.92 -0.62
C TRP A 58 -7.62 -18.83 -1.81
N GLU A 59 -8.85 -18.75 -2.32
CA GLU A 59 -9.25 -19.51 -3.52
C GLU A 59 -8.68 -18.92 -4.81
N VAL A 60 -8.29 -17.64 -4.78
CA VAL A 60 -7.80 -16.88 -5.94
C VAL A 60 -6.35 -16.44 -5.79
N GLN A 61 -5.74 -16.69 -4.62
CA GLN A 61 -4.36 -16.34 -4.32
C GLN A 61 -3.55 -17.61 -4.07
N ALA A 62 -2.46 -17.78 -4.82
CA ALA A 62 -1.51 -18.86 -4.58
C ALA A 62 -0.74 -18.59 -3.28
N ASP A 63 -1.09 -19.31 -2.22
CA ASP A 63 -0.38 -19.26 -0.94
C ASP A 63 0.07 -20.67 -0.51
N THR A 64 1.35 -20.79 -0.17
CA THR A 64 1.98 -22.03 0.29
C THR A 64 1.39 -22.55 1.60
N GLU A 65 0.94 -21.68 2.50
CA GLU A 65 0.41 -22.12 3.81
C GLU A 65 -1.05 -22.58 3.74
N PHE A 66 -1.85 -21.99 2.83
CA PHE A 66 -3.25 -22.38 2.67
C PHE A 66 -3.41 -23.69 1.90
N ASN A 67 -2.56 -23.94 0.90
CA ASN A 67 -2.63 -25.16 0.09
C ASN A 67 -2.40 -26.43 0.93
N ASN A 68 -1.60 -26.35 2.00
CA ASN A 68 -1.37 -27.45 2.93
C ASN A 68 -2.58 -27.77 3.83
N LYS A 69 -3.51 -26.82 4.01
CA LYS A 69 -4.75 -27.01 4.81
C LYS A 69 -5.89 -27.66 4.02
N LYS A 70 -5.81 -27.72 2.69
CA LYS A 70 -6.78 -28.44 1.84
C LYS A 70 -6.44 -29.93 1.64
N SER A 71 -5.22 -30.34 1.98
CA SER A 71 -4.71 -31.70 1.82
C SER A 71 -4.66 -32.52 3.12
N GLN A 72 -5.27 -32.01 4.20
CA GLN A 72 -5.68 -32.76 5.40
C GLN A 72 -7.21 -32.81 5.44
#